data_AF-A0A958QUW3-F1
#
_entry.id   AF-A0A958QUW3-F1
#
_cell.length_a   1.000
_cell.length_b   1.000
_cell.length_c   1.000
_cell.angle_alpha   90.00
_cell.angle_beta   90.00
_cell.angle_gamma   90.00
#
_symmetry.space_group_name_H-M   'P 1'
#
loop_
_entity.id
_entity.type
_entity.pdbx_description
1 polymer ?
#
loop_
_entity_poly.entity_id
_entity_poly.type
_entity_poly.pdbx_seq_one_letter_code
_entity_poly.pdbx_strand_id
1 'polypeptide(L)'
;LVSKIDSHLEDPALKVQSHLKAGEQASRLVLYFTDFLSLAGLVVLFLSVIGVYFLFQSYLNSQTSTIAIFKSLGMIPRKIQAIYFLFFLFHSLMAFLLALLFVNSLLPFMNLFLKEVAFFDLSFKLSKVSLILSFFILLVLTVFLSWPVLKALDKVRVKSLFNDQVSVHSLLSFKKVLLHVPLFLFFGVLSVWLANSWHTGGIFWSSLILIMFITGLAWLGFCEVLTKYLLPKNLSWHFKSWLRRPVPTLLVFLAMSMSLLLINFLIYTENQLHRELLFTGANGRPSLFIFDIQEEQLTDLQLVAKQNNFKYNSIAPMIRAKLTKVNGRNFEKLKDEEVFKTRESEREQRFRNRGMNLTYREKLSSSESLIS
;
A
#
# COMPACT_ATOMS: atom_id res chain seq x y z
N LEU A 1 -4.74 9.15 31.02
CA LEU A 1 -5.20 10.35 31.75
C LEU A 1 -5.95 11.31 30.84
N VAL A 2 -5.36 11.78 29.74
CA VAL A 2 -6.06 12.63 28.73
C VAL A 2 -7.37 12.02 28.23
N SER A 3 -7.40 10.73 27.89
CA SER A 3 -8.64 10.03 27.47
C SER A 3 -9.72 9.94 28.55
N LYS A 4 -9.33 9.91 29.84
CA LYS A 4 -10.25 9.94 30.97
C LYS A 4 -10.82 11.34 31.19
N ILE A 5 -10.06 12.38 30.88
CA ILE A 5 -10.51 13.78 31.01
C ILE A 5 -11.39 14.15 29.80
N ASP A 6 -10.99 13.78 28.57
CA ASP A 6 -11.77 13.98 27.34
C ASP A 6 -13.14 13.29 27.39
N SER A 7 -13.28 12.18 28.12
CA SER A 7 -14.58 11.48 28.27
C SER A 7 -15.54 12.15 29.25
N HIS A 8 -15.07 13.08 30.08
CA HIS A 8 -15.89 13.85 31.02
C HIS A 8 -16.09 15.31 30.55
N LEU A 9 -15.54 15.68 29.39
CA LEU A 9 -15.73 16.99 28.79
C LEU A 9 -16.94 16.96 27.86
N GLU A 10 -18.07 17.46 28.35
CA GLU A 10 -19.32 17.58 27.59
C GLU A 10 -19.28 18.72 26.56
N ASP A 11 -18.40 19.71 26.76
CA ASP A 11 -18.23 20.84 25.85
C ASP A 11 -17.18 20.53 24.75
N PRO A 12 -17.59 20.42 23.47
CA PRO A 12 -16.68 20.16 22.35
C PRO A 12 -15.69 21.31 22.07
N ALA A 13 -15.83 22.47 22.71
CA ALA A 13 -14.86 23.56 22.66
C ALA A 13 -13.63 23.33 23.56
N LEU A 14 -13.76 22.51 24.61
CA LEU A 14 -12.68 22.20 25.52
C LEU A 14 -11.84 21.05 24.96
N LYS A 15 -10.56 21.33 24.70
CA LYS A 15 -9.58 20.33 24.25
C LYS A 15 -8.46 20.23 25.26
N VAL A 16 -8.27 19.04 25.83
CA VAL A 16 -7.12 18.77 26.68
C VAL A 16 -5.94 18.41 25.80
N GLN A 17 -4.87 19.20 25.88
CA GLN A 17 -3.61 18.90 25.23
C GLN A 17 -2.55 18.60 26.28
N SER A 18 -1.84 17.48 26.09
CA SER A 18 -0.70 17.07 26.91
C SER A 18 0.59 17.30 26.11
N HIS A 19 1.75 17.37 26.77
CA HIS A 19 3.06 17.34 26.13
C HIS A 19 3.23 16.13 25.18
N LEU A 20 2.45 15.06 25.38
CA LEU A 20 2.35 13.93 24.45
C LEU A 20 1.80 14.32 23.06
N LYS A 21 1.04 15.43 22.94
CA LYS A 21 0.54 15.96 21.66
C LYS A 21 1.56 16.77 20.86
N ALA A 22 2.57 17.38 21.49
CA ALA A 22 3.74 17.88 20.75
C ALA A 22 4.49 16.71 20.06
N GLY A 23 4.44 15.53 20.69
CA GLY A 23 4.80 14.25 20.08
C GLY A 23 3.86 13.77 18.96
N GLU A 24 2.68 14.35 18.71
CA GLU A 24 1.77 13.91 17.63
C GLU A 24 2.31 14.21 16.23
N GLN A 25 3.10 15.28 16.04
CA GLN A 25 3.73 15.54 14.73
C GLN A 25 4.84 14.51 14.46
N ALA A 26 5.73 14.28 15.43
CA ALA A 26 6.74 13.23 15.33
C ALA A 26 6.11 11.83 15.22
N SER A 27 5.06 11.55 16.00
CA SER A 27 4.31 10.30 15.96
C SER A 27 3.60 10.10 14.62
N ARG A 28 3.03 11.15 14.02
CA ARG A 28 2.45 11.08 12.67
C ARG A 28 3.50 10.74 11.62
N LEU A 29 4.70 11.32 11.70
CA LEU A 29 5.79 10.99 10.79
C LEU A 29 6.23 9.53 10.95
N VAL A 30 6.34 9.04 12.19
CA VAL A 30 6.66 7.62 12.46
C VAL A 30 5.55 6.68 11.97
N LEU A 31 4.28 7.07 12.13
CA LEU A 31 3.14 6.30 11.62
C LEU A 31 3.15 6.24 10.09
N TYR A 32 3.34 7.37 9.40
CA TYR A 32 3.47 7.39 7.95
C TYR A 32 4.66 6.55 7.47
N PHE A 33 5.81 6.67 8.12
CA PHE A 33 6.97 5.84 7.83
C PHE A 33 6.67 4.34 7.97
N THR A 34 5.94 3.97 9.02
CA THR A 34 5.53 2.58 9.27
C THR A 34 4.55 2.09 8.19
N ASP A 35 3.57 2.90 7.82
CA ASP A 35 2.61 2.58 6.75
C ASP A 35 3.34 2.42 5.40
N PHE A 36 4.31 3.29 5.09
CA PHE A 36 5.12 3.19 3.88
C PHE A 36 5.98 1.94 3.83
N LEU A 37 6.70 1.63 4.92
CA LEU A 37 7.48 0.40 5.02
C LEU A 37 6.59 -0.84 4.88
N SER A 38 5.38 -0.78 5.45
CA SER A 38 4.38 -1.84 5.36
C SER A 38 3.93 -2.05 3.91
N LEU A 39 3.59 -0.97 3.19
CA LEU A 39 3.22 -1.02 1.77
C LEU A 39 4.40 -1.45 0.88
N ALA A 40 5.63 -0.99 1.15
CA ALA A 40 6.83 -1.48 0.47
C ALA A 40 7.01 -2.99 0.67
N GLY A 41 6.81 -3.47 1.90
CA GLY A 41 6.81 -4.89 2.24
C GLY A 41 5.75 -5.67 1.45
N LEU A 42 4.58 -5.07 1.20
CA LEU A 42 3.55 -5.66 0.37
C LEU A 42 3.98 -5.80 -1.11
N VAL A 43 4.69 -4.82 -1.66
CA VAL A 43 5.28 -4.91 -3.02
C VAL A 43 6.28 -6.06 -3.10
N VAL A 44 7.18 -6.17 -2.11
CA VAL A 44 8.17 -7.26 -2.03
C VAL A 44 7.49 -8.63 -1.93
N LEU A 45 6.44 -8.72 -1.11
CA LEU A 45 5.64 -9.93 -0.97
C LEU A 45 4.98 -10.29 -2.30
N PHE A 46 4.37 -9.32 -2.98
CA PHE A 46 3.73 -9.53 -4.27
C PHE A 46 4.73 -9.98 -5.35
N LEU A 47 5.91 -9.35 -5.41
CA LEU A 47 6.99 -9.74 -6.30
C LEU A 47 7.43 -11.19 -6.06
N SER A 48 7.55 -11.58 -4.78
CA SER A 48 7.87 -12.96 -4.39
C SER A 48 6.79 -13.94 -4.82
N VAL A 49 5.52 -13.56 -4.69
CA VAL A 49 4.36 -14.35 -5.13
C VAL A 49 4.37 -14.58 -6.65
N ILE A 50 4.71 -13.57 -7.47
CA ILE A 50 4.89 -13.74 -8.92
C ILE A 50 5.98 -14.77 -9.22
N GLY A 51 7.12 -14.69 -8.52
CA GLY A 51 8.23 -15.62 -8.68
C GLY A 51 7.87 -17.07 -8.29
N VAL A 52 7.21 -17.25 -7.14
CA VAL A 52 6.75 -18.58 -6.68
C VAL A 52 5.69 -19.15 -7.63
N TYR A 53 4.76 -18.32 -8.11
CA TYR A 53 3.76 -18.75 -9.09
C TYR A 53 4.43 -19.25 -10.37
N PHE A 54 5.43 -18.53 -10.90
CA PHE A 54 6.22 -18.95 -12.04
C PHE A 54 6.92 -20.29 -11.79
N LEU A 55 7.54 -20.48 -10.62
CA LEU A 55 8.21 -21.72 -10.25
C LEU A 55 7.23 -22.90 -10.16
N PHE A 56 6.07 -22.73 -9.51
CA PHE A 56 5.05 -23.77 -9.42
C PHE A 56 4.52 -24.15 -10.80
N GLN A 57 4.25 -23.15 -11.65
CA GLN A 57 3.79 -23.39 -13.01
C GLN A 57 4.86 -24.12 -13.83
N SER A 58 6.12 -23.68 -13.75
CA SER A 58 7.25 -24.30 -14.45
C SER A 58 7.46 -25.76 -14.02
N TYR A 59 7.38 -26.03 -12.70
CA TYR A 59 7.51 -27.37 -12.15
C TYR A 59 6.37 -28.30 -12.57
N LEU A 60 5.11 -27.85 -12.53
CA LEU A 60 4.01 -28.70 -13.02
C LEU A 60 4.11 -28.95 -14.53
N ASN A 61 4.57 -27.97 -15.30
CA ASN A 61 4.77 -28.14 -16.74
C ASN A 61 5.87 -29.18 -17.02
N SER A 62 6.96 -29.22 -16.25
CA SER A 62 7.99 -30.26 -16.41
C SER A 62 7.51 -31.65 -15.99
N GLN A 63 6.50 -31.73 -15.12
CA GLN A 63 5.89 -32.98 -14.67
C GLN A 63 4.70 -33.44 -15.53
N THR A 64 4.41 -32.77 -16.64
CA THR A 64 3.23 -33.09 -17.48
C THR A 64 3.19 -34.55 -17.93
N SER A 65 4.34 -35.13 -18.29
CA SER A 65 4.45 -36.54 -18.69
C SER A 65 4.13 -37.48 -17.53
N THR A 66 4.68 -37.23 -16.35
CA THR A 66 4.40 -37.98 -15.12
C THR A 66 2.90 -37.94 -14.77
N ILE A 67 2.29 -36.77 -14.88
CA ILE A 67 0.85 -36.57 -14.64
C ILE A 67 0.01 -37.35 -15.66
N ALA A 68 0.43 -37.39 -16.92
CA ALA A 68 -0.26 -38.15 -17.96
C ALA A 68 -0.17 -39.67 -17.73
N ILE A 69 0.96 -40.17 -17.21
CA ILE A 69 1.12 -41.57 -16.78
C ILE A 69 0.19 -41.88 -15.60
N PHE A 70 0.11 -41.03 -14.57
CA PHE A 70 -0.83 -41.25 -13.47
C PHE A 70 -2.29 -41.29 -13.95
N LYS A 71 -2.65 -40.42 -14.91
CA LYS A 71 -3.98 -40.45 -15.53
C LYS A 71 -4.23 -41.71 -16.35
N SER A 72 -3.24 -42.24 -17.07
CA SER A 72 -3.40 -43.49 -17.84
C SER A 72 -3.52 -44.72 -16.93
N LEU A 73 -2.89 -44.68 -15.75
CA LEU A 73 -3.06 -45.69 -14.69
C LEU A 73 -4.40 -45.56 -13.92
N GLY A 74 -5.29 -44.64 -14.32
CA GLY A 74 -6.62 -44.49 -13.75
C GLY A 74 -6.70 -43.54 -12.54
N MET A 75 -5.65 -42.77 -12.24
CA MET A 75 -5.69 -41.83 -11.13
C MET A 75 -6.63 -40.63 -11.42
N ILE A 76 -7.54 -40.36 -10.49
CA ILE A 76 -8.50 -39.24 -10.57
C ILE A 76 -7.75 -37.90 -10.43
N PRO A 77 -8.07 -36.86 -11.21
CA PRO A 77 -7.38 -35.56 -11.16
C PRO A 77 -7.31 -34.91 -9.77
N ARG A 78 -8.33 -35.09 -8.93
CA ARG A 78 -8.35 -34.58 -7.54
C ARG A 78 -7.25 -35.19 -6.67
N LYS A 79 -6.93 -36.48 -6.86
CA LYS A 79 -5.83 -37.15 -6.13
C LYS A 79 -4.48 -36.59 -6.56
N ILE A 80 -4.27 -36.40 -7.86
CA ILE A 80 -3.07 -35.76 -8.40
C ILE A 80 -2.91 -34.34 -7.84
N GLN A 81 -3.99 -33.55 -7.86
CA GLN A 81 -3.99 -32.20 -7.29
C GLN A 81 -3.64 -32.19 -5.80
N ALA A 82 -4.18 -33.12 -5.01
CA ALA A 82 -3.87 -33.24 -3.58
C ALA A 82 -2.39 -33.58 -3.32
N ILE A 83 -1.80 -34.48 -4.11
CA ILE A 83 -0.37 -34.84 -4.00
C ILE A 83 0.51 -33.62 -4.25
N TYR A 84 0.30 -32.90 -5.36
CA TYR A 84 1.10 -31.70 -5.66
C TYR A 84 0.80 -30.54 -4.71
N PHE A 85 -0.42 -30.41 -4.20
CA PHE A 85 -0.75 -29.44 -3.15
C PHE A 85 0.07 -29.71 -1.87
N LEU A 86 0.08 -30.95 -1.39
CA LEU A 86 0.87 -31.36 -0.23
C LEU A 86 2.37 -31.14 -0.46
N PHE A 87 2.85 -31.42 -1.67
CA PHE A 87 4.24 -31.14 -2.05
C PHE A 87 4.58 -29.64 -1.93
N PHE A 88 3.73 -28.76 -2.49
CA PHE A 88 3.93 -27.31 -2.38
C PHE A 88 3.82 -26.82 -0.94
N LEU A 89 2.85 -27.34 -0.17
CA LEU A 89 2.69 -27.01 1.25
C LEU A 89 3.93 -27.39 2.06
N PHE A 90 4.46 -28.59 1.86
CA PHE A 90 5.69 -29.04 2.51
C PHE A 90 6.88 -28.12 2.20
N HIS A 91 7.06 -27.75 0.93
CA HIS A 91 8.14 -26.84 0.53
C HIS A 91 7.95 -25.43 1.09
N SER A 92 6.72 -24.91 1.13
CA SER A 92 6.39 -23.63 1.76
C SER A 92 6.71 -23.64 3.26
N LEU A 93 6.38 -24.71 3.98
CA LEU A 93 6.70 -24.87 5.40
C LEU A 93 8.20 -24.95 5.64
N MET A 94 8.92 -25.70 4.81
CA MET A 94 10.38 -25.82 4.93
C MET A 94 11.07 -24.47 4.66
N ALA A 95 10.62 -23.72 3.65
CA ALA A 95 11.10 -22.38 3.37
C ALA A 95 10.82 -21.41 4.53
N PHE A 96 9.66 -21.52 5.18
CA PHE A 96 9.32 -20.69 6.35
C PHE A 96 10.23 -20.97 7.55
N LEU A 97 10.54 -22.24 7.83
CA LEU A 97 11.49 -22.61 8.89
C LEU A 97 12.90 -22.08 8.61
N LEU A 98 13.37 -22.19 7.36
CA LEU A 98 14.66 -21.63 6.94
C LEU A 98 14.67 -20.10 7.06
N ALA A 99 13.59 -19.43 6.67
CA ALA A 99 13.46 -17.98 6.81
C ALA A 99 13.48 -17.56 8.29
N LEU A 100 12.83 -18.30 9.19
CA LEU A 100 12.86 -18.02 10.62
C LEU A 100 14.26 -18.14 11.20
N LEU A 101 14.98 -19.20 10.84
CA LEU A 101 16.39 -19.38 11.24
C LEU A 101 17.26 -18.24 10.71
N PHE A 102 17.07 -17.85 9.45
CA PHE A 102 17.80 -16.76 8.84
C PHE A 102 17.55 -15.42 9.54
N VAL A 103 16.29 -15.06 9.79
CA VAL A 103 15.93 -13.81 10.49
C VAL A 103 16.46 -13.82 11.92
N ASN A 104 16.37 -14.95 12.63
CA ASN A 104 16.89 -15.05 13.99
C ASN A 104 18.42 -14.84 14.05
N SER A 105 19.15 -15.33 13.05
CA SER A 105 20.60 -15.11 12.94
C SER A 105 20.96 -13.69 12.50
N LEU A 106 20.12 -13.04 11.71
CA LEU A 106 20.37 -11.69 11.18
C LEU A 106 20.04 -10.59 12.18
N LEU A 107 19.05 -10.79 13.06
CA LEU A 107 18.58 -9.79 14.02
C LEU A 107 19.67 -9.22 14.94
N PRO A 108 20.57 -10.03 15.55
CA PRO A 108 21.66 -9.49 16.36
C PRO A 108 22.58 -8.55 15.57
N PHE A 109 22.90 -8.91 14.32
CA PHE A 109 23.75 -8.09 13.46
C PHE A 109 23.09 -6.75 13.14
N MET A 110 21.79 -6.76 12.80
CA MET A 110 21.04 -5.52 12.58
C MET A 110 21.01 -4.65 13.84
N ASN A 111 20.76 -5.24 15.01
CA ASN A 111 20.73 -4.51 16.28
C ASN A 111 22.08 -3.90 16.66
N LEU A 112 23.20 -4.53 16.31
CA LEU A 112 24.53 -3.96 16.49
C LEU A 112 24.73 -2.75 15.58
N PHE A 113 24.43 -2.90 14.28
CA PHE A 113 24.55 -1.81 13.30
C PHE A 113 23.70 -0.58 13.68
N LEU A 114 22.48 -0.81 14.16
CA LEU A 114 21.59 0.29 14.55
C LEU A 114 22.06 1.03 15.79
N LYS A 115 22.71 0.36 16.73
CA LYS A 115 23.29 1.05 17.90
C LYS A 115 24.38 2.03 17.51
N GLU A 116 25.11 1.78 16.42
CA GLU A 116 26.15 2.68 15.93
C GLU A 116 25.57 3.87 15.14
N VAL A 117 24.46 3.65 14.44
CA VAL A 117 23.86 4.66 13.54
C VAL A 117 22.76 5.49 14.20
N ALA A 118 21.99 4.91 15.13
CA ALA A 118 20.86 5.58 15.74
C ALA A 118 21.27 6.34 17.01
N PHE A 119 20.82 7.59 17.11
CA PHE A 119 20.99 8.42 18.32
C PHE A 119 20.10 7.99 19.51
N PHE A 120 19.31 6.91 19.36
CA PHE A 120 18.36 6.41 20.36
C PHE A 120 18.40 4.88 20.40
N ASP A 121 18.08 4.29 21.57
CA ASP A 121 18.06 2.83 21.79
C ASP A 121 16.93 2.14 21.00
N LEU A 122 17.20 1.81 19.74
CA LEU A 122 16.33 0.99 18.91
C LEU A 122 16.75 -0.49 19.00
N SER A 123 15.80 -1.37 19.27
CA SER A 123 16.01 -2.82 19.21
C SER A 123 14.91 -3.50 18.41
N PHE A 124 15.29 -4.20 17.34
CA PHE A 124 14.40 -5.07 16.60
C PHE A 124 14.24 -6.40 17.32
N LYS A 125 12.99 -6.83 17.47
CA LYS A 125 12.60 -8.10 18.07
C LYS A 125 11.55 -8.78 17.21
N LEU A 126 11.61 -10.10 17.15
CA LEU A 126 10.53 -10.90 16.60
C LEU A 126 9.34 -10.90 17.56
N SER A 127 8.26 -10.24 17.15
CA SER A 127 6.99 -10.36 17.85
C SER A 127 6.34 -11.71 17.57
N LYS A 128 5.80 -12.36 18.61
CA LYS A 128 5.03 -13.60 18.48
C LYS A 128 3.83 -13.41 17.54
N VAL A 129 3.22 -12.23 17.56
CA VAL A 129 2.08 -11.89 16.69
C VAL A 129 2.50 -11.88 15.23
N SER A 130 3.65 -11.26 14.91
CA SER A 130 4.18 -11.24 13.55
C SER A 130 4.48 -12.66 13.05
N LEU A 131 5.02 -13.52 13.90
CA LEU A 131 5.32 -14.91 13.57
C LEU A 131 4.06 -15.71 13.17
N ILE A 132 3.01 -15.62 13.99
CA ILE A 132 1.71 -16.27 13.73
C ILE A 132 1.09 -15.73 12.45
N LEU A 133 1.13 -14.40 12.27
CA LEU A 133 0.59 -13.76 11.09
C LEU A 133 1.33 -14.17 9.81
N SER A 134 2.66 -14.19 9.83
CA SER A 134 3.47 -14.64 8.70
C SER A 134 3.18 -16.10 8.34
N PHE A 135 2.98 -16.96 9.35
CA PHE A 135 2.56 -18.35 9.13
C PHE A 135 1.17 -18.44 8.47
N PHE A 136 0.21 -17.62 8.92
CA PHE A 136 -1.12 -17.59 8.30
C PHE A 136 -1.06 -17.08 6.85
N ILE A 137 -0.31 -16.00 6.60
CA ILE A 137 -0.08 -15.45 5.25
C ILE A 137 0.55 -16.52 4.35
N LEU A 138 1.53 -17.28 4.84
CA LEU A 138 2.13 -18.41 4.11
C LEU A 138 1.06 -19.42 3.68
N LEU A 139 0.25 -19.91 4.62
CA LEU A 139 -0.80 -20.91 4.33
C LEU A 139 -1.79 -20.39 3.28
N VAL A 140 -2.28 -19.16 3.47
CA VAL A 140 -3.23 -18.53 2.55
C VAL A 140 -2.63 -18.37 1.16
N LEU A 141 -1.39 -17.87 1.07
CA LEU A 141 -0.70 -17.70 -0.21
C LEU A 141 -0.43 -19.05 -0.89
N THR A 142 0.00 -20.08 -0.16
CA THR A 142 0.19 -21.42 -0.74
C THR A 142 -1.11 -21.96 -1.32
N VAL A 143 -2.24 -21.80 -0.63
CA VAL A 143 -3.55 -22.22 -1.14
C VAL A 143 -3.95 -21.42 -2.38
N PHE A 144 -3.92 -20.08 -2.32
CA PHE A 144 -4.36 -19.24 -3.43
C PHE A 144 -3.45 -19.29 -4.66
N LEU A 145 -2.15 -19.51 -4.48
CA LEU A 145 -1.20 -19.69 -5.57
C LEU A 145 -1.32 -21.07 -6.22
N SER A 146 -1.39 -22.13 -5.41
CA SER A 146 -1.44 -23.49 -5.94
C SER A 146 -2.77 -23.78 -6.63
N TRP A 147 -3.89 -23.20 -6.17
CA TRP A 147 -5.22 -23.46 -6.72
C TRP A 147 -5.34 -23.30 -8.25
N PRO A 148 -5.05 -22.13 -8.86
CA PRO A 148 -5.11 -21.96 -10.31
C PRO A 148 -4.15 -22.88 -11.07
N VAL A 149 -2.94 -23.08 -10.51
CA VAL A 149 -1.88 -23.90 -11.14
C VAL A 149 -2.29 -25.39 -11.15
N LEU A 150 -2.81 -25.90 -10.04
CA LEU A 150 -3.29 -27.27 -9.90
C LEU A 150 -4.58 -27.52 -10.71
N LYS A 151 -5.45 -26.52 -10.83
CA LYS A 151 -6.64 -26.62 -11.69
C LYS A 151 -6.32 -26.72 -13.18
N ALA A 152 -5.15 -26.24 -13.61
CA ALA A 152 -4.68 -26.46 -14.97
C ALA A 152 -4.50 -27.96 -15.29
N LEU A 153 -4.23 -28.79 -14.28
CA LEU A 153 -4.03 -30.23 -14.43
C LEU A 153 -5.27 -30.97 -14.93
N ASP A 154 -6.48 -30.46 -14.68
CA ASP A 154 -7.73 -31.09 -15.13
C ASP A 154 -7.76 -31.25 -16.66
N LYS A 155 -7.10 -30.34 -17.38
CA LYS A 155 -7.10 -30.29 -18.85
C LYS A 155 -5.97 -31.06 -19.52
N VAL A 156 -5.00 -31.58 -18.76
CA VAL A 156 -3.91 -32.42 -19.30
C VAL A 156 -4.53 -33.71 -19.85
N ARG A 157 -4.45 -33.92 -21.16
CA ARG A 157 -4.97 -35.12 -21.84
C ARG A 157 -3.87 -36.15 -21.96
N VAL A 158 -4.18 -37.44 -21.83
CA VAL A 158 -3.22 -38.54 -22.02
C VAL A 158 -2.56 -38.49 -23.40
N LYS A 159 -3.24 -37.93 -24.42
CA LYS A 159 -2.69 -37.70 -25.77
C LYS A 159 -1.43 -36.80 -25.78
N SER A 160 -1.18 -35.99 -24.75
CA SER A 160 0.05 -35.18 -24.66
C SER A 160 1.31 -36.01 -24.50
N LEU A 161 1.23 -37.30 -24.14
CA LEU A 161 2.37 -38.24 -24.18
C LEU A 161 2.93 -38.44 -25.59
N PHE A 162 2.09 -38.32 -26.62
CA PHE A 162 2.45 -38.64 -28.00
C PHE A 162 2.73 -37.40 -28.85
N ASN A 163 2.40 -36.21 -28.34
CA ASN A 163 2.69 -34.93 -28.99
C ASN A 163 3.33 -34.02 -27.95
N ASP A 164 4.65 -33.89 -28.02
CA ASP A 164 5.49 -33.01 -27.17
C ASP A 164 5.21 -31.51 -27.40
N GLN A 165 4.16 -31.18 -28.17
CA GLN A 165 3.80 -29.83 -28.60
C GLN A 165 2.42 -29.37 -28.11
N VAL A 166 1.82 -30.00 -27.09
CA VAL A 166 0.59 -29.43 -26.51
C VAL A 166 0.96 -28.31 -25.54
N SER A 167 1.32 -27.15 -26.10
CA SER A 167 1.28 -25.89 -25.37
C SER A 167 -0.17 -25.62 -24.99
N VAL A 168 -0.53 -25.89 -23.73
CA VAL A 168 -1.84 -25.55 -23.16
C VAL A 168 -1.92 -24.04 -22.98
N HIS A 169 -1.96 -23.27 -24.05
CA HIS A 169 -2.09 -21.81 -24.01
C HIS A 169 -3.24 -21.35 -24.90
N SER A 170 -4.46 -21.79 -24.56
CA SER A 170 -5.63 -20.95 -24.85
C SER A 170 -5.49 -19.69 -24.00
N LEU A 171 -5.29 -18.56 -24.69
CA LEU A 171 -5.32 -17.21 -24.14
C LEU A 171 -6.57 -17.04 -23.27
N LEU A 172 -6.35 -16.55 -22.05
CA LEU A 172 -7.30 -15.84 -21.18
C LEU A 172 -8.78 -16.23 -21.36
N SER A 173 -9.13 -17.47 -21.03
CA SER A 173 -10.55 -17.78 -20.80
C SER A 173 -10.98 -17.06 -19.53
N PHE A 174 -12.11 -16.35 -19.56
CA PHE A 174 -12.68 -15.64 -18.40
C PHE A 174 -12.73 -16.52 -17.14
N LYS A 175 -13.06 -17.81 -17.32
CA LYS A 175 -13.04 -18.81 -16.23
C LYS A 175 -11.66 -18.98 -15.60
N LYS A 176 -10.56 -18.90 -16.36
CA LYS A 176 -9.17 -19.00 -15.82
C LYS A 176 -8.78 -17.76 -15.02
N VAL A 177 -9.22 -16.57 -15.46
CA VAL A 177 -8.96 -15.32 -14.74
C VAL A 177 -9.68 -15.33 -13.39
N LEU A 178 -10.91 -15.84 -13.35
CA LEU A 178 -11.72 -15.94 -12.13
C LEU A 178 -11.04 -16.77 -11.02
N LEU A 179 -10.21 -17.77 -11.38
CA LEU A 179 -9.46 -18.56 -10.38
C LEU A 179 -8.40 -17.74 -9.63
N HIS A 180 -7.94 -16.61 -10.16
CA HIS A 180 -6.93 -15.76 -9.53
C HIS A 180 -7.56 -14.67 -8.64
N VAL A 181 -8.88 -14.45 -8.73
CA VAL A 181 -9.58 -13.41 -7.96
C VAL A 181 -9.37 -13.51 -6.45
N PRO A 182 -9.38 -14.69 -5.80
CA PRO A 182 -9.09 -14.80 -4.37
C PRO A 182 -7.71 -14.26 -3.98
N LEU A 183 -6.70 -14.47 -4.82
CA LEU A 183 -5.34 -13.95 -4.59
C LEU A 183 -5.32 -12.42 -4.63
N PHE A 184 -5.95 -11.82 -5.65
CA PHE A 184 -6.02 -10.36 -5.77
C PHE A 184 -6.86 -9.74 -4.65
N LEU A 185 -7.98 -10.36 -4.26
CA LEU A 185 -8.77 -9.91 -3.12
C LEU A 185 -7.96 -9.94 -1.83
N PHE A 186 -7.19 -11.01 -1.60
CA PHE A 186 -6.33 -11.14 -0.43
C PHE A 186 -5.29 -10.02 -0.34
N PHE A 187 -4.62 -9.70 -1.45
CA PHE A 187 -3.69 -8.57 -1.49
C PHE A 187 -4.38 -7.21 -1.30
N GLY A 188 -5.61 -7.03 -1.81
CA GLY A 188 -6.39 -5.82 -1.55
C GLY A 188 -6.74 -5.66 -0.07
N VAL A 189 -7.18 -6.73 0.59
CA VAL A 189 -7.45 -6.75 2.04
C VAL A 189 -6.16 -6.47 2.83
N LEU A 190 -5.05 -7.13 2.48
CA LEU A 190 -3.75 -6.85 3.09
C LEU A 190 -3.35 -5.39 2.89
N SER A 191 -3.52 -4.80 1.71
CA SER A 191 -3.15 -3.41 1.46
C SER A 191 -3.91 -2.45 2.37
N VAL A 192 -5.23 -2.62 2.51
CA VAL A 192 -6.05 -1.82 3.42
C VAL A 192 -5.65 -2.04 4.89
N TRP A 193 -5.36 -3.28 5.26
CA TRP A 193 -4.96 -3.63 6.61
C TRP A 193 -3.57 -3.05 6.99
N LEU A 194 -2.57 -3.18 6.11
CA LEU A 194 -1.22 -2.65 6.32
C LEU A 194 -1.20 -1.12 6.30
N ALA A 195 -2.02 -0.48 5.47
CA ALA A 195 -2.10 0.98 5.39
C ALA A 195 -3.02 1.61 6.46
N ASN A 196 -3.69 0.78 7.27
CA ASN A 196 -4.65 1.19 8.30
C ASN A 196 -5.72 2.21 7.81
N SER A 197 -6.04 2.16 6.51
CA SER A 197 -6.93 3.10 5.83
C SER A 197 -7.40 2.56 4.48
N TRP A 198 -8.70 2.67 4.23
CA TRP A 198 -9.35 2.21 2.99
C TRP A 198 -8.96 3.06 1.79
N HIS A 199 -8.74 4.36 1.99
CA HIS A 199 -8.35 5.25 0.91
C HIS A 199 -6.92 5.01 0.47
N THR A 200 -5.96 5.01 1.41
CA THR A 200 -4.54 4.84 1.06
C THR A 200 -4.27 3.43 0.55
N GLY A 201 -4.76 2.40 1.25
CA GLY A 201 -4.64 1.00 0.81
C GLY A 201 -5.40 0.74 -0.50
N GLY A 202 -6.60 1.29 -0.65
CA GLY A 202 -7.39 1.13 -1.88
C GLY A 202 -6.76 1.78 -3.10
N ILE A 203 -6.25 3.01 -2.97
CA ILE A 203 -5.52 3.72 -4.04
C ILE A 203 -4.20 2.99 -4.37
N PHE A 204 -3.48 2.53 -3.34
CA PHE A 204 -2.26 1.77 -3.55
C PHE A 204 -2.55 0.48 -4.32
N TRP A 205 -3.54 -0.30 -3.89
CA TRP A 205 -3.88 -1.55 -4.55
C TRP A 205 -4.40 -1.35 -5.98
N SER A 206 -5.25 -0.35 -6.21
CA SER A 206 -5.75 -0.04 -7.56
C SER A 206 -4.64 0.44 -8.49
N SER A 207 -3.68 1.23 -7.99
CA SER A 207 -2.52 1.66 -8.76
C SER A 207 -1.59 0.50 -9.12
N LEU A 208 -1.42 -0.47 -8.21
CA LEU A 208 -0.65 -1.69 -8.48
C LEU A 208 -1.31 -2.52 -9.60
N ILE A 209 -2.63 -2.74 -9.53
CA ILE A 209 -3.38 -3.42 -10.59
C ILE A 209 -3.27 -2.66 -11.92
N LEU A 210 -3.41 -1.33 -11.89
CA LEU A 210 -3.31 -0.48 -13.08
C LEU A 210 -1.92 -0.62 -13.72
N ILE A 211 -0.85 -0.60 -12.94
CA ILE A 211 0.51 -0.78 -13.44
C ILE A 211 0.70 -2.16 -14.05
N MET A 212 0.22 -3.22 -13.40
CA MET A 212 0.27 -4.57 -13.99
C MET A 212 -0.48 -4.63 -15.33
N PHE A 213 -1.64 -3.97 -15.41
CA PHE A 213 -2.43 -3.90 -16.63
C PHE A 213 -1.69 -3.15 -17.74
N ILE A 214 -1.11 -1.98 -17.43
CA ILE A 214 -0.30 -1.19 -18.36
C ILE A 214 0.92 -1.97 -18.82
N THR A 215 1.67 -2.60 -17.92
CA THR A 215 2.84 -3.43 -18.26
C THR A 215 2.44 -4.62 -19.13
N GLY A 216 1.28 -5.23 -18.87
CA GLY A 216 0.73 -6.30 -19.70
C GLY A 216 0.38 -5.83 -21.11
N LEU A 217 -0.27 -4.67 -21.25
CA LEU A 217 -0.57 -4.07 -22.56
C LEU A 217 0.70 -3.63 -23.30
N ALA A 218 1.64 -2.99 -22.59
CA ALA A 218 2.92 -2.57 -23.13
C ALA A 218 3.73 -3.77 -23.63
N TRP A 219 3.70 -4.90 -22.92
CA TRP A 219 4.32 -6.14 -23.38
C TRP A 219 3.70 -6.65 -24.68
N LEU A 220 2.37 -6.69 -24.78
CA LEU A 220 1.67 -7.12 -25.99
C LEU A 220 1.98 -6.20 -27.18
N GLY A 221 1.91 -4.89 -26.99
CA GLY A 221 2.24 -3.89 -28.03
C GLY A 221 3.71 -3.93 -28.44
N PHE A 222 4.63 -4.02 -27.48
CA PHE A 222 6.06 -4.15 -27.73
C PHE A 222 6.37 -5.40 -28.56
N CYS A 223 5.72 -6.52 -28.25
CA CYS A 223 5.86 -7.77 -29.00
C CYS A 223 5.45 -7.63 -30.47
N GLU A 224 4.30 -6.99 -30.75
CA GLU A 224 3.83 -6.76 -32.11
C GLU A 224 4.75 -5.84 -32.90
N VAL A 225 5.18 -4.72 -32.30
CA VAL A 225 6.04 -3.74 -32.95
C VAL A 225 7.43 -4.32 -33.23
N LEU A 226 8.04 -4.99 -32.25
CA LEU A 226 9.39 -5.55 -32.37
C LEU A 226 9.46 -6.61 -33.47
N THR A 227 8.47 -7.51 -33.54
CA THR A 227 8.46 -8.61 -34.51
C THR A 227 8.06 -8.20 -35.93
N LYS A 228 7.33 -7.09 -36.08
CA LYS A 228 6.86 -6.57 -37.37
C LYS A 228 7.83 -5.56 -37.99
N TYR A 229 8.50 -4.72 -37.19
CA TYR A 229 9.25 -3.57 -37.71
C TYR A 229 10.76 -3.57 -37.40
N LEU A 230 11.20 -4.13 -36.26
CA LEU A 230 12.59 -3.93 -35.80
C LEU A 230 13.53 -5.12 -36.06
N LEU A 231 13.03 -6.36 -36.14
CA LEU A 231 13.87 -7.55 -36.23
C LEU A 231 14.01 -8.06 -37.68
N PRO A 232 15.24 -8.33 -38.18
CA PRO A 232 15.44 -9.02 -39.45
C PRO A 232 14.78 -10.40 -39.43
N LYS A 233 14.27 -10.87 -40.59
CA LYS A 233 13.39 -12.05 -40.70
C LYS A 233 13.93 -13.31 -40.02
N ASN A 234 15.26 -13.51 -40.03
CA ASN A 234 15.92 -14.69 -39.44
C ASN A 234 15.94 -14.65 -37.89
N LEU A 235 16.10 -13.45 -37.31
CA LEU A 235 16.10 -13.24 -35.85
C LEU A 235 14.67 -13.11 -35.31
N SER A 236 13.74 -12.60 -36.12
CA SER A 236 12.30 -12.55 -35.84
C SER A 236 11.72 -13.94 -35.55
N TRP A 237 12.25 -15.01 -36.16
CA TRP A 237 11.76 -16.38 -35.90
C TRP A 237 12.10 -16.89 -34.49
N HIS A 238 13.32 -16.61 -34.01
CA HIS A 238 13.76 -16.95 -32.66
C HIS A 238 13.02 -16.10 -31.61
N PHE A 239 12.85 -14.79 -31.84
CA PHE A 239 12.04 -13.93 -30.97
C PHE A 239 10.55 -14.32 -30.98
N LYS A 240 10.00 -14.74 -32.12
CA LYS A 240 8.65 -15.29 -32.21
C LYS A 240 8.48 -16.55 -31.36
N SER A 241 9.53 -17.35 -31.15
CA SER A 241 9.47 -18.51 -30.26
C SER A 241 9.27 -18.12 -28.79
N TRP A 242 9.87 -17.00 -28.34
CA TRP A 242 9.62 -16.40 -27.03
C TRP A 242 8.21 -15.79 -26.94
N LEU A 243 7.75 -15.09 -27.98
CA LEU A 243 6.38 -14.56 -28.07
C LEU A 243 5.31 -15.66 -28.06
N ARG A 244 5.62 -16.87 -28.58
CA ARG A 244 4.70 -18.02 -28.57
C ARG A 244 4.45 -18.56 -27.15
N ARG A 245 5.23 -18.14 -26.15
CA ARG A 245 5.02 -18.45 -24.72
C ARG A 245 4.72 -17.16 -23.93
N PRO A 246 3.50 -16.60 -24.08
CA PRO A 246 3.19 -15.27 -23.56
C PRO A 246 3.12 -15.20 -22.03
N VAL A 247 2.78 -16.29 -21.33
CA VAL A 247 2.60 -16.26 -19.87
C VAL A 247 3.95 -16.23 -19.11
N PRO A 248 4.91 -17.14 -19.37
CA PRO A 248 6.24 -17.08 -18.73
C PRO A 248 6.97 -15.75 -18.94
N THR A 249 6.94 -15.22 -20.16
CA THR A 249 7.59 -13.96 -20.50
C THR A 249 6.90 -12.77 -19.83
N LEU A 250 5.56 -12.72 -19.85
CA LEU A 250 4.80 -11.70 -19.13
C LEU A 250 5.11 -11.70 -17.62
N LEU A 251 5.24 -12.86 -16.98
CA LEU A 251 5.58 -12.96 -15.55
C LEU A 251 6.97 -12.36 -15.25
N VAL A 252 7.96 -12.60 -16.12
CA VAL A 252 9.29 -11.99 -15.98
C VAL A 252 9.24 -10.47 -16.17
N PHE A 253 8.52 -9.98 -17.18
CA PHE A 253 8.33 -8.54 -17.39
C PHE A 253 7.58 -7.86 -16.24
N LEU A 254 6.54 -8.51 -15.71
CA LEU A 254 5.83 -8.05 -14.52
C LEU A 254 6.77 -8.01 -13.31
N ALA A 255 7.58 -9.04 -13.09
CA ALA A 255 8.55 -9.05 -12.00
C ALA A 255 9.58 -7.91 -12.13
N MET A 256 10.13 -7.69 -13.33
CA MET A 256 11.04 -6.56 -13.59
C MET A 256 10.37 -5.20 -13.35
N SER A 257 9.14 -5.02 -13.86
CA SER A 257 8.36 -3.80 -13.66
C SER A 257 8.06 -3.55 -12.18
N MET A 258 7.73 -4.60 -11.43
CA MET A 258 7.47 -4.51 -9.98
C MET A 258 8.75 -4.20 -9.19
N SER A 259 9.90 -4.75 -9.60
CA SER A 259 11.20 -4.39 -9.01
C SER A 259 11.56 -2.93 -9.25
N LEU A 260 11.38 -2.42 -10.47
CA LEU A 260 11.57 -0.99 -10.76
C LEU A 260 10.59 -0.13 -9.95
N LEU A 261 9.33 -0.55 -9.84
CA LEU A 261 8.33 0.13 -9.03
C LEU A 261 8.78 0.22 -7.57
N LEU A 262 9.26 -0.89 -6.99
CA LEU A 262 9.73 -0.92 -5.61
C LEU A 262 10.89 0.06 -5.39
N ILE A 263 11.88 0.05 -6.28
CA ILE A 263 13.04 0.95 -6.18
C ILE A 263 12.59 2.42 -6.25
N ASN A 264 11.76 2.77 -7.24
CA ASN A 264 11.25 4.13 -7.36
C ASN A 264 10.35 4.53 -6.18
N PHE A 265 9.57 3.59 -5.65
CA PHE A 265 8.73 3.81 -4.48
C PHE A 265 9.57 4.13 -3.25
N LEU A 266 10.68 3.40 -3.03
CA LEU A 266 11.60 3.66 -1.92
C LEU A 266 12.29 5.03 -2.07
N ILE A 267 12.83 5.34 -3.26
CA ILE A 267 13.48 6.63 -3.55
C ILE A 267 12.49 7.78 -3.37
N TYR A 268 11.26 7.63 -3.87
CA TYR A 268 10.23 8.65 -3.71
C TYR A 268 9.87 8.85 -2.23
N THR A 269 9.69 7.75 -1.49
CA THR A 269 9.38 7.80 -0.06
C THR A 269 10.50 8.47 0.74
N GLU A 270 11.76 8.14 0.45
CA GLU A 270 12.93 8.78 1.05
C GLU A 270 12.94 10.28 0.78
N ASN A 271 12.83 10.69 -0.49
CA ASN A 271 12.77 12.11 -0.87
C ASN A 271 11.61 12.84 -0.21
N GLN A 272 10.48 12.16 -0.03
CA GLN A 272 9.30 12.72 0.62
C GLN A 272 9.50 12.94 2.11
N LEU A 273 10.09 11.94 2.80
CA LEU A 273 10.45 12.05 4.21
C LEU A 273 11.49 13.15 4.41
N HIS A 274 12.51 13.19 3.57
CA HIS A 274 13.56 14.22 3.62
C HIS A 274 12.97 15.61 3.43
N ARG A 275 12.05 15.78 2.47
CA ARG A 275 11.32 17.05 2.32
C ARG A 275 10.51 17.35 3.56
N GLU A 276 9.65 16.46 4.05
CA GLU A 276 8.79 16.75 5.20
C GLU A 276 9.58 17.05 6.49
N LEU A 277 10.72 16.38 6.68
CA LEU A 277 11.60 16.57 7.84
C LEU A 277 12.38 17.89 7.76
N LEU A 278 12.83 18.31 6.57
CA LEU A 278 13.66 19.51 6.39
C LEU A 278 12.89 20.77 5.96
N PHE A 279 11.65 20.66 5.50
CA PHE A 279 10.84 21.81 5.03
C PHE A 279 10.28 22.70 6.16
N THR A 280 10.88 22.63 7.35
CA THR A 280 10.54 23.48 8.51
C THR A 280 11.22 24.85 8.49
N GLY A 281 12.15 25.13 7.57
CA GLY A 281 13.03 26.31 7.70
C GLY A 281 13.13 27.33 6.54
N ALA A 282 12.56 27.11 5.36
CA ALA A 282 12.88 27.95 4.20
C ALA A 282 11.79 29.00 3.85
N ASN A 283 12.12 30.27 4.16
CA ASN A 283 11.57 31.53 3.66
C ASN A 283 10.08 31.83 3.85
N GLY A 284 9.80 32.80 4.75
CA GLY A 284 8.53 33.54 4.80
C GLY A 284 7.47 33.02 5.78
N ARG A 285 7.74 31.96 6.55
CA ARG A 285 6.85 31.50 7.61
C ARG A 285 7.11 32.28 8.92
N PRO A 286 6.07 32.80 9.59
CA PRO A 286 6.23 33.45 10.88
C PRO A 286 6.75 32.44 11.90
N SER A 287 7.80 32.82 12.62
CA SER A 287 8.37 32.05 13.73
C SER A 287 7.49 32.05 14.98
N LEU A 288 6.54 32.99 15.08
CA LEU A 288 5.60 33.12 16.17
C LEU A 288 4.20 33.47 15.63
N PHE A 289 3.19 32.72 16.05
CA PHE A 289 1.79 32.99 15.75
C PHE A 289 1.02 33.15 17.06
N ILE A 290 0.43 34.32 17.28
CA ILE A 290 -0.33 34.65 18.48
C ILE A 290 -1.81 34.73 18.09
N PHE A 291 -2.67 34.08 18.87
CA PHE A 291 -4.12 34.05 18.69
C PHE A 291 -4.81 34.41 20.01
N ASP A 292 -6.10 34.73 19.96
CA ASP A 292 -6.90 35.15 21.12
C ASP A 292 -6.38 36.43 21.82
N ILE A 293 -5.88 37.36 21.00
CA ILE A 293 -5.47 38.70 21.45
C ILE A 293 -6.75 39.49 21.72
N GLN A 294 -6.98 39.89 22.97
CA GLN A 294 -8.09 40.77 23.31
C GLN A 294 -7.86 42.19 22.76
N GLU A 295 -8.92 42.93 22.47
CA GLU A 295 -8.82 44.29 21.89
C GLU A 295 -7.96 45.22 22.76
N GLU A 296 -8.09 45.10 24.08
CA GLU A 296 -7.32 45.86 25.07
C GLU A 296 -5.81 45.55 25.03
N GLN A 297 -5.44 44.30 24.67
CA GLN A 297 -4.05 43.83 24.64
C GLN A 297 -3.31 44.20 23.35
N LEU A 298 -4.04 44.58 22.30
CA LEU A 298 -3.48 44.79 20.97
C LEU A 298 -2.43 45.91 20.96
N THR A 299 -2.71 47.01 21.67
CA THR A 299 -1.86 48.19 21.72
C THR A 299 -0.51 47.89 22.36
N ASP A 300 -0.50 47.18 23.48
CA ASP A 300 0.72 46.80 24.20
C ASP A 300 1.58 45.84 23.38
N LEU A 301 0.94 44.87 22.69
CA LEU A 301 1.62 43.92 21.81
C LEU A 301 2.29 44.61 20.62
N GLN A 302 1.64 45.61 20.03
CA GLN A 302 2.22 46.42 18.97
C GLN A 302 3.41 47.26 19.44
N LEU A 303 3.39 47.78 20.68
CA LEU A 303 4.50 48.52 21.26
C LEU A 303 5.72 47.60 21.45
N VAL A 304 5.53 46.41 22.02
CA VAL A 304 6.60 45.42 22.19
C VAL A 304 7.16 44.99 20.84
N ALA A 305 6.31 44.76 19.83
CA ALA A 305 6.76 44.41 18.49
C ALA A 305 7.60 45.52 17.84
N LYS A 306 7.20 46.79 18.00
CA LYS A 306 7.97 47.95 17.50
C LYS A 306 9.30 48.10 18.22
N GLN A 307 9.34 47.97 19.55
CA GLN A 307 10.57 48.08 20.35
C GLN A 307 11.61 47.03 19.95
N ASN A 308 11.17 45.82 19.62
CA ASN A 308 12.04 44.72 19.23
C ASN A 308 12.26 44.59 17.70
N ASN A 309 11.77 45.55 16.90
CA ASN A 309 11.83 45.52 15.43
C ASN A 309 11.26 44.23 14.81
N PHE A 310 10.24 43.63 15.43
CA PHE A 310 9.57 42.46 14.86
C PHE A 310 8.66 42.88 13.70
N LYS A 311 8.90 42.32 12.52
CA LYS A 311 8.01 42.47 11.37
C LYS A 311 6.83 41.50 11.52
N TYR A 312 5.62 42.04 11.60
CA TYR A 312 4.37 41.26 11.57
C TYR A 312 3.56 41.63 10.33
N ASN A 313 2.96 40.65 9.67
CA ASN A 313 2.34 40.84 8.36
C ASN A 313 0.93 41.42 8.41
N SER A 314 0.05 40.90 9.28
CA SER A 314 -1.34 41.36 9.34
C SER A 314 -2.01 40.96 10.66
N ILE A 315 -2.69 41.91 11.30
CA ILE A 315 -3.63 41.65 12.40
C ILE A 315 -4.97 41.35 11.74
N ALA A 316 -5.61 40.24 12.16
CA ALA A 316 -6.85 39.80 11.57
C ALA A 316 -7.85 39.46 12.70
N PRO A 317 -9.08 40.01 12.68
CA PRO A 317 -10.06 39.74 13.71
C PRO A 317 -10.54 38.29 13.61
N MET A 318 -10.79 37.67 14.76
CA MET A 318 -11.21 36.28 14.85
C MET A 318 -12.67 36.22 15.31
N ILE A 319 -13.59 35.99 14.37
CA ILE A 319 -15.02 35.89 14.62
C ILE A 319 -15.44 34.43 14.66
N ARG A 320 -16.02 33.99 15.77
CA ARG A 320 -16.56 32.63 15.87
C ARG A 320 -17.92 32.57 15.20
N ALA A 321 -18.06 31.73 14.19
CA ALA A 321 -19.28 31.48 13.45
C ALA A 321 -19.73 30.01 13.56
N LYS A 322 -21.02 29.76 13.34
CA LYS A 322 -21.59 28.41 13.29
C LYS A 322 -22.46 28.26 12.06
N LEU A 323 -22.35 27.13 11.38
CA LEU A 323 -23.20 26.81 10.23
C LEU A 323 -24.64 26.58 10.71
N THR A 324 -25.58 27.39 10.21
CA THR A 324 -27.00 27.31 10.58
C THR A 324 -27.84 26.67 9.48
N LYS A 325 -27.58 27.00 8.20
CA LYS A 325 -28.31 26.48 7.05
C LYS A 325 -27.38 26.17 5.89
N VAL A 326 -27.70 25.15 5.11
CA VAL A 326 -27.07 24.83 3.82
C VAL A 326 -28.17 24.79 2.75
N ASN A 327 -28.03 25.59 1.69
CA ASN A 327 -29.03 25.70 0.61
C ASN A 327 -30.47 25.92 1.12
N GLY A 328 -30.62 26.78 2.13
CA GLY A 328 -31.91 27.12 2.74
C GLY A 328 -32.48 26.09 3.72
N ARG A 329 -31.89 24.89 3.85
CA ARG A 329 -32.33 23.87 4.82
C ARG A 329 -31.58 24.03 6.15
N ASN A 330 -32.31 23.96 7.28
CA ASN A 330 -31.71 23.95 8.61
C ASN A 330 -30.78 22.76 8.77
N PHE A 331 -29.58 23.01 9.27
CA PHE A 331 -28.59 21.98 9.53
C PHE A 331 -28.71 21.52 10.98
N GLU A 332 -29.36 20.38 11.20
CA GLU A 332 -29.50 19.76 12.52
C GLU A 332 -28.62 18.52 12.65
N LYS A 333 -28.13 18.28 13.88
CA LYS A 333 -27.34 17.10 14.24
C LYS A 333 -28.21 15.86 13.99
N LEU A 334 -27.85 15.04 13.00
CA LEU A 334 -28.43 13.70 12.85
C LEU A 334 -28.21 12.95 14.18
N LYS A 335 -29.30 12.53 14.84
CA LYS A 335 -29.25 11.75 16.08
C LYS A 335 -28.58 10.40 15.80
N ASP A 336 -27.82 9.94 16.79
CA ASP A 336 -26.81 8.88 16.74
C ASP A 336 -27.29 7.46 16.31
N GLU A 337 -28.54 7.25 15.92
CA GLU A 337 -29.14 5.91 15.87
C GLU A 337 -29.06 5.16 14.53
N GLU A 338 -28.62 5.76 13.41
CA GLU A 338 -28.70 5.05 12.10
C GLU A 338 -27.51 5.22 11.14
N VAL A 339 -26.22 5.12 11.55
CA VAL A 339 -25.12 4.87 10.58
C VAL A 339 -23.92 4.14 11.23
N PHE A 340 -23.34 3.16 10.52
CA PHE A 340 -22.03 2.57 10.83
C PHE A 340 -20.93 3.66 10.90
N LYS A 341 -20.35 3.88 12.09
CA LYS A 341 -19.36 4.94 12.35
C LYS A 341 -17.96 4.58 11.85
N THR A 342 -17.54 5.13 10.70
CA THR A 342 -16.12 5.13 10.24
C THR A 342 -15.39 6.39 10.70
N ARG A 343 -14.04 6.36 10.76
CA ARG A 343 -13.22 7.53 11.13
C ARG A 343 -13.50 8.74 10.23
N GLU A 344 -13.78 8.50 8.96
CA GLU A 344 -14.09 9.49 7.94
C GLU A 344 -15.47 10.12 8.20
N SER A 345 -16.51 9.31 8.42
CA SER A 345 -17.87 9.79 8.72
C SER A 345 -17.91 10.62 10.01
N GLU A 346 -17.18 10.17 11.03
CA GLU A 346 -17.08 10.88 12.31
C GLU A 346 -16.26 12.17 12.17
N ARG A 347 -15.23 12.19 11.30
CA ARG A 347 -14.42 13.39 11.01
C ARG A 347 -15.22 14.40 10.18
N GLU A 348 -16.01 13.95 9.22
CA GLU A 348 -16.85 14.79 8.36
C GLU A 348 -17.99 15.44 9.17
N GLN A 349 -18.70 14.67 10.01
CA GLN A 349 -19.70 15.22 10.92
C GLN A 349 -19.09 16.22 11.91
N ARG A 350 -17.93 15.88 12.51
CA ARG A 350 -17.22 16.81 13.40
C ARG A 350 -16.78 18.08 12.69
N PHE A 351 -16.32 17.98 11.45
CA PHE A 351 -15.90 19.14 10.66
C PHE A 351 -17.07 20.05 10.29
N ARG A 352 -18.26 19.50 10.03
CA ARG A 352 -19.46 20.27 9.67
C ARG A 352 -20.17 20.88 10.88
N ASN A 353 -20.08 20.24 12.05
CA ASN A 353 -20.73 20.70 13.29
C ASN A 353 -19.86 21.64 14.15
N ARG A 354 -18.56 21.79 13.84
CA ARG A 354 -17.68 22.67 14.63
C ARG A 354 -18.02 24.14 14.39
N GLY A 355 -17.88 24.95 15.44
CA GLY A 355 -17.72 26.40 15.26
C GLY A 355 -16.49 26.67 14.40
N MET A 356 -16.64 27.52 13.39
CA MET A 356 -15.54 27.95 12.53
C MET A 356 -15.10 29.34 12.97
N ASN A 357 -13.79 29.56 13.00
CA ASN A 357 -13.24 30.88 13.22
C ASN A 357 -13.06 31.53 11.85
N LEU A 358 -13.82 32.58 11.61
CA LEU A 358 -13.77 33.40 10.43
C LEU A 358 -12.90 34.61 10.72
N THR A 359 -12.25 35.12 9.67
CA THR A 359 -11.61 36.43 9.68
C THR A 359 -12.13 37.20 8.48
N TYR A 360 -12.18 38.52 8.60
CA TYR A 360 -12.44 39.40 7.48
C TYR A 360 -11.30 40.41 7.34
N ARG A 361 -11.03 40.84 6.11
CA ARG A 361 -10.05 41.87 5.77
C ARG A 361 -10.60 42.68 4.62
N GLU A 362 -10.35 43.98 4.62
CA GLU A 362 -10.77 44.88 3.54
C GLU A 362 -9.90 44.74 2.28
N LYS A 363 -8.66 44.26 2.44
CA LYS A 363 -7.68 44.12 1.34
C LYS A 363 -7.13 42.70 1.31
N LEU A 364 -6.88 42.21 0.10
CA LEU A 364 -6.22 40.92 -0.14
C LEU A 364 -4.77 40.96 0.34
N SER A 365 -4.28 39.82 0.82
CA SER A 365 -2.85 39.59 1.05
C SER A 365 -2.08 39.68 -0.27
N SER A 366 -0.77 39.96 -0.21
CA SER A 366 0.13 39.85 -1.37
C SER A 366 0.17 38.43 -1.98
N SER A 367 -0.30 37.43 -1.24
CA SER A 367 -0.40 36.02 -1.66
C SER A 367 -1.79 35.62 -2.15
N GLU A 368 -2.76 36.54 -2.22
CA GLU A 368 -4.16 36.24 -2.55
C GLU A 368 -4.57 36.97 -3.84
N SER A 369 -5.31 36.29 -4.71
CA SER A 369 -5.92 36.86 -5.91
C SER A 369 -7.41 36.49 -5.97
N LEU A 370 -8.24 37.45 -6.39
CA LEU A 370 -9.64 37.21 -6.69
C LEU A 370 -9.74 36.56 -8.08
N ILE A 371 -10.24 35.32 -8.12
CA ILE A 371 -10.58 34.64 -9.37
C ILE A 371 -12.06 34.92 -9.61
N SER A 372 -12.35 35.82 -10.56
CA SER A 372 -13.70 36.17 -11.01
C SER A 372 -14.24 35.18 -12.03
#